data_AF-A0A3D1H9H0-F1
#
_entry.id   AF-A0A3D1H9H0-F1
#
_cell.length_a   1.000
_cell.length_b   1.000
_cell.length_c   1.000
_cell.angle_alpha   90.00
_cell.angle_beta   90.00
_cell.angle_gamma   90.00
#
_symmetry.space_group_name_H-M   'P 1'
#
loop_
_entity.id
_entity.type
_entity.pdbx_description
1 polymer ?
#
loop_
_entity_poly.entity_id
_entity_poly.type
_entity_poly.pdbx_seq_one_letter_code
_entity_poly.pdbx_strand_id
1 'polypeptide(L)'
;MKRIFYVVLAALIAASFTACGNDKGNSSAEGSSASSVSESDSAVLNEDIDQNDVENTKKTYSDREEKVYDTKIIDLDADGKNELLVLASIGNNRQFSLWEKNGGAMNKTCDFGAGKVKWIDKISLNEAEIYGEKVFLFSFKFSGENSMTADVLSEIKKTADGFEVEHLLSHGTITYSDVSEPFTKEFYRKGWSKYDIGMDGDFGDISKDEFEMLYKMYTGTDYSGI
;
A
#
# COMPACT_ATOMS: atom_id res chain seq x y z
N MET A 1 -39.08 14.88 -22.76
CA MET A 1 -38.26 16.07 -23.11
C MET A 1 -36.84 15.81 -22.64
N LYS A 2 -35.91 15.59 -23.58
CA LYS A 2 -34.49 15.33 -23.33
C LYS A 2 -33.79 16.65 -23.02
N ARG A 3 -32.94 16.69 -21.98
CA ARG A 3 -31.91 17.72 -21.84
C ARG A 3 -30.58 17.02 -21.63
N ILE A 4 -29.85 16.96 -22.74
CA ILE A 4 -28.45 16.57 -22.84
C ILE A 4 -27.66 17.82 -22.47
N PHE A 5 -26.77 17.73 -21.49
CA PHE A 5 -25.73 18.74 -21.28
C PHE A 5 -24.38 18.11 -21.59
N TYR A 6 -23.85 18.46 -22.77
CA TYR A 6 -22.43 18.36 -23.08
C TYR A 6 -21.72 19.51 -22.39
N VAL A 7 -20.70 19.22 -21.58
CA VAL A 7 -19.64 20.18 -21.30
C VAL A 7 -18.32 19.46 -21.56
N VAL A 8 -17.75 19.74 -22.72
CA VAL A 8 -16.32 19.57 -23.01
C VAL A 8 -15.73 20.97 -22.87
N LEU A 9 -14.75 21.16 -21.98
CA LEU A 9 -13.62 22.05 -22.28
C LEU A 9 -12.42 21.74 -21.39
N ALA A 10 -11.34 21.35 -22.05
CA ALA A 10 -9.99 21.23 -21.51
C ALA A 10 -9.40 22.62 -21.22
N ALA A 11 -8.52 22.71 -20.22
CA ALA A 11 -7.49 23.73 -20.17
C ALA A 11 -6.25 23.20 -19.45
N LEU A 12 -5.17 23.04 -20.21
CA LEU A 12 -3.79 22.97 -19.72
C LEU A 12 -3.46 24.22 -18.91
N ILE A 13 -2.77 24.06 -17.77
CA ILE A 13 -1.75 25.01 -17.35
C ILE A 13 -0.50 24.22 -16.93
N ALA A 14 0.49 24.22 -17.82
CA ALA A 14 1.87 23.97 -17.49
C ALA A 14 2.42 25.23 -16.78
N ALA A 15 3.01 25.05 -15.61
CA ALA A 15 3.87 26.05 -14.99
C ALA A 15 5.22 25.39 -14.71
N SER A 16 6.12 25.60 -15.67
CA SER A 16 7.57 25.44 -15.56
C SER A 16 8.13 26.37 -14.49
N PHE A 17 8.91 25.84 -13.55
CA PHE A 17 9.94 26.60 -12.85
C PHE A 17 11.31 26.07 -13.26
N THR A 18 11.99 26.90 -14.06
CA THR A 18 13.38 26.74 -14.48
C THR A 18 14.32 27.28 -13.40
N ALA A 19 15.26 26.43 -13.01
CA ALA A 19 16.67 26.63 -12.67
C ALA A 19 17.13 27.87 -11.87
N CYS A 20 17.95 27.58 -10.85
CA CYS A 20 19.19 28.31 -10.63
C CYS A 20 20.35 27.31 -10.71
N GLY A 21 20.99 27.24 -11.88
CA GLY A 21 22.37 26.83 -12.00
C GLY A 21 23.26 28.07 -12.02
N ASN A 22 24.47 27.96 -11.47
CA ASN A 22 25.64 28.57 -12.09
C ASN A 22 26.91 27.88 -11.61
N ASP A 23 27.41 26.98 -12.45
CA ASP A 23 28.82 26.63 -12.57
C ASP A 23 29.52 27.66 -13.48
N LYS A 24 30.77 27.98 -13.14
CA LYS A 24 31.90 28.48 -13.97
C LYS A 24 32.97 28.99 -12.98
N GLY A 25 34.24 28.59 -12.97
CA GLY A 25 35.05 27.78 -13.86
C GLY A 25 36.52 28.23 -13.75
N ASN A 26 37.39 27.29 -13.39
CA ASN A 26 38.80 27.07 -13.79
C ASN A 26 39.94 28.08 -13.48
N SER A 27 41.02 27.58 -12.85
CA SER A 27 42.40 27.66 -13.38
C SER A 27 43.41 26.72 -12.65
N SER A 28 43.87 25.69 -13.38
CA SER A 28 45.24 25.13 -13.50
C SER A 28 46.26 25.13 -12.33
N ALA A 29 46.85 23.96 -12.02
CA ALA A 29 48.21 23.56 -12.45
C ALA A 29 48.72 22.25 -11.82
N GLU A 30 49.19 21.36 -12.71
CA GLU A 30 50.15 20.24 -12.68
C GLU A 30 50.73 19.63 -11.37
N GLY A 31 50.83 18.30 -11.38
CA GLY A 31 51.75 17.52 -10.53
C GLY A 31 51.72 16.02 -10.87
N SER A 32 52.77 15.54 -11.53
CA SER A 32 52.94 14.20 -12.11
C SER A 32 52.95 13.00 -11.15
N SER A 33 52.70 11.84 -11.75
CA SER A 33 53.24 10.48 -11.45
C SER A 33 52.46 9.62 -10.45
N ALA A 34 51.82 8.57 -10.95
CA ALA A 34 52.29 7.18 -10.80
C ALA A 34 51.20 6.21 -11.26
N SER A 35 51.64 5.18 -11.99
CA SER A 35 50.82 4.06 -12.41
C SER A 35 50.28 3.28 -11.20
N SER A 36 48.99 2.98 -11.25
CA SER A 36 48.49 1.64 -10.98
C SER A 36 47.14 1.53 -11.66
N VAL A 37 47.07 0.65 -12.67
CA VAL A 37 45.81 0.11 -13.16
C VAL A 37 45.22 -0.66 -11.99
N SER A 38 44.45 0.01 -11.14
CA SER A 38 43.47 -0.67 -10.31
C SER A 38 42.29 -0.89 -11.26
N GLU A 39 42.02 -2.14 -11.59
CA GLU A 39 40.71 -2.58 -12.02
C GLU A 39 39.73 -1.95 -11.03
N SER A 40 39.09 -0.86 -11.45
CA SER A 40 37.85 -0.47 -10.84
C SER A 40 36.93 -1.63 -11.19
N ASP A 41 36.78 -2.56 -10.25
CA ASP A 41 35.54 -3.29 -10.10
C ASP A 41 34.48 -2.19 -10.11
N SER A 42 33.96 -1.90 -11.30
CA SER A 42 32.67 -1.28 -11.45
C SER A 42 31.77 -2.29 -10.77
N ALA A 43 31.54 -2.10 -9.48
CA ALA A 43 30.53 -2.81 -8.74
C ALA A 43 29.30 -2.67 -9.62
N VAL A 44 28.93 -3.75 -10.30
CA VAL A 44 27.70 -3.81 -11.06
C VAL A 44 26.67 -3.56 -9.96
N LEU A 45 26.17 -2.32 -9.93
CA LEU A 45 25.18 -1.91 -8.96
C LEU A 45 23.95 -2.73 -9.32
N ASN A 46 23.82 -3.92 -8.75
CA ASN A 46 22.76 -4.86 -9.05
C ASN A 46 21.42 -4.13 -8.84
N GLU A 47 20.74 -3.70 -9.91
CA GLU A 47 19.59 -2.78 -9.82
C GLU A 47 18.40 -3.41 -9.08
N ASP A 48 18.43 -4.72 -8.89
CA ASP A 48 17.42 -5.48 -8.20
C ASP A 48 17.61 -5.48 -6.69
N ILE A 49 16.50 -5.40 -5.97
CA ILE A 49 16.45 -5.58 -4.52
C ILE A 49 16.91 -7.00 -4.16
N ASP A 50 17.80 -7.10 -3.18
CA ASP A 50 18.33 -8.35 -2.69
C ASP A 50 18.15 -8.54 -1.17
N GLN A 51 18.71 -9.63 -0.63
CA GLN A 51 18.62 -9.92 0.79
C GLN A 51 19.38 -8.92 1.67
N ASN A 52 20.42 -8.26 1.16
CA ASN A 52 21.13 -7.21 1.91
C ASN A 52 20.24 -5.99 2.07
N ASP A 53 19.44 -5.62 1.06
CA ASP A 53 18.44 -4.55 1.17
C ASP A 53 17.40 -4.87 2.25
N VAL A 54 16.97 -6.14 2.33
CA VAL A 54 16.06 -6.62 3.39
C VAL A 54 16.67 -6.41 4.78
N GLU A 55 17.92 -6.84 4.99
CA GLU A 55 18.59 -6.71 6.29
C GLU A 55 18.90 -5.26 6.67
N ASN A 56 19.31 -4.42 5.69
CA ASN A 56 19.51 -2.99 5.89
C ASN A 56 18.20 -2.29 6.27
N THR A 57 17.08 -2.68 5.64
CA THR A 57 15.76 -2.15 5.96
C THR A 57 15.32 -2.57 7.36
N LYS A 58 15.46 -3.84 7.72
CA LYS A 58 15.18 -4.33 9.09
C LYS A 58 16.02 -3.58 10.14
N LYS A 59 17.29 -3.31 9.86
CA LYS A 59 18.15 -2.51 10.72
C LYS A 59 17.63 -1.08 10.87
N THR A 60 17.18 -0.46 9.78
CA THR A 60 16.60 0.90 9.79
C THR A 60 15.36 0.99 10.70
N TYR A 61 14.46 0.00 10.66
CA TYR A 61 13.33 -0.09 11.59
C TYR A 61 13.81 -0.34 13.03
N SER A 62 14.75 -1.26 13.23
CA SER A 62 15.30 -1.56 14.56
C SER A 62 15.97 -0.35 15.22
N ASP A 63 16.70 0.47 14.46
CA ASP A 63 17.34 1.70 14.93
C ASP A 63 16.31 2.77 15.37
N ARG A 64 15.05 2.62 14.95
CA ARG A 64 13.90 3.46 15.34
C ARG A 64 13.02 2.82 16.41
N GLU A 65 13.44 1.69 17.00
CA GLU A 65 12.65 0.88 17.94
C GLU A 65 11.33 0.36 17.34
N GLU A 66 11.28 0.21 16.02
CA GLU A 66 10.13 -0.30 15.27
C GLU A 66 10.31 -1.79 14.97
N LYS A 67 9.22 -2.56 15.08
CA LYS A 67 9.23 -4.00 14.81
C LYS A 67 8.84 -4.30 13.37
N VAL A 68 9.70 -5.01 12.64
CA VAL A 68 9.33 -5.66 11.37
C VAL A 68 8.65 -7.00 11.67
N TYR A 69 7.49 -7.23 11.05
CA TYR A 69 6.75 -8.48 11.13
C TYR A 69 7.08 -9.41 9.97
N ASP A 70 7.14 -8.87 8.76
CA ASP A 70 7.45 -9.65 7.55
C ASP A 70 7.93 -8.74 6.40
N THR A 71 8.58 -9.33 5.41
CA THR A 71 9.15 -8.66 4.23
C THR A 71 8.96 -9.52 2.99
N LYS A 72 8.65 -8.90 1.84
CA LYS A 72 8.51 -9.59 0.56
C LYS A 72 9.18 -8.79 -0.56
N ILE A 73 10.09 -9.44 -1.28
CA ILE A 73 10.66 -8.94 -2.54
C ILE A 73 9.69 -9.33 -3.65
N ILE A 74 9.16 -8.36 -4.39
CA ILE A 74 8.11 -8.58 -5.36
C ILE A 74 8.08 -7.45 -6.40
N ASP A 75 7.88 -7.81 -7.67
CA ASP A 75 7.60 -6.88 -8.77
C ASP A 75 6.09 -6.54 -8.76
N LEU A 76 5.74 -5.40 -8.17
CA LEU A 76 4.36 -4.97 -7.95
C LEU A 76 3.73 -4.26 -9.15
N ASP A 77 4.53 -3.67 -10.04
CA ASP A 77 4.02 -2.98 -11.24
C ASP A 77 4.31 -3.69 -12.57
N ALA A 78 4.90 -4.89 -12.49
CA ALA A 78 5.27 -5.73 -13.61
C ALA A 78 6.25 -5.06 -14.59
N ASP A 79 7.11 -4.17 -14.10
CA ASP A 79 8.16 -3.52 -14.89
C ASP A 79 9.46 -4.36 -14.99
N GLY A 80 9.51 -5.48 -14.28
CA GLY A 80 10.65 -6.39 -14.20
C GLY A 80 11.65 -6.05 -13.10
N LYS A 81 11.41 -4.99 -12.31
CA LYS A 81 12.19 -4.62 -11.14
C LYS A 81 11.40 -4.95 -9.88
N ASN A 82 12.09 -5.49 -8.88
CA ASN A 82 11.42 -5.83 -7.63
C ASN A 82 11.39 -4.64 -6.67
N GLU A 83 10.25 -4.44 -6.01
CA GLU A 83 10.10 -3.66 -4.78
C GLU A 83 10.24 -4.53 -3.52
N LEU A 84 10.57 -3.86 -2.41
CA LEU A 84 10.54 -4.47 -1.09
C LEU A 84 9.29 -3.98 -0.34
N LEU A 85 8.32 -4.88 -0.17
CA LEU A 85 7.17 -4.64 0.69
C LEU A 85 7.50 -5.06 2.12
N VAL A 86 7.30 -4.15 3.08
CA VAL A 86 7.60 -4.34 4.50
C VAL A 86 6.36 -4.16 5.33
N LEU A 87 6.03 -5.16 6.14
CA LEU A 87 5.02 -5.07 7.20
C LEU A 87 5.72 -4.75 8.52
N ALA A 88 5.49 -3.57 9.07
CA ALA A 88 6.14 -3.13 10.31
C ALA A 88 5.19 -2.42 11.27
N SER A 89 5.62 -2.21 12.51
CA SER A 89 4.99 -1.31 13.47
C SER A 89 5.64 0.07 13.38
N ILE A 90 4.87 1.11 13.10
CA ILE A 90 5.32 2.50 13.16
C ILE A 90 4.46 3.19 14.24
N GLY A 91 5.10 3.61 15.33
CA GLY A 91 4.41 4.00 16.55
C GLY A 91 3.52 2.87 17.10
N ASN A 92 2.22 3.15 17.27
CA ASN A 92 1.24 2.16 17.74
C ASN A 92 0.49 1.44 16.60
N ASN A 93 0.79 1.77 15.34
CA ASN A 93 0.05 1.26 14.18
C ASN A 93 0.88 0.20 13.44
N ARG A 94 0.19 -0.74 12.81
CA ARG A 94 0.79 -1.60 11.79
C ARG A 94 0.68 -0.91 10.44
N GLN A 95 1.70 -1.06 9.60
CA GLN A 95 1.80 -0.37 8.34
C GLN A 95 2.46 -1.22 7.25
N PHE A 96 1.99 -1.06 6.00
CA PHE A 96 2.80 -1.40 4.84
C PHE A 96 3.67 -0.23 4.41
N SER A 97 4.94 -0.49 4.20
CA SER A 97 5.86 0.41 3.54
C SER A 97 6.49 -0.26 2.34
N LEU A 98 6.60 0.50 1.25
CA LEU A 98 7.36 0.09 0.08
C LEU A 98 8.73 0.75 0.10
N TRP A 99 9.75 -0.03 -0.23
CA TRP A 99 11.13 0.42 -0.24
C TRP A 99 11.74 0.16 -1.62
N GLU A 100 12.45 1.17 -2.12
CA GLU A 100 13.33 1.03 -3.27
C GLU A 100 14.70 0.51 -2.83
N LYS A 101 15.51 0.13 -3.81
CA LYS A 101 16.90 -0.29 -3.60
C LYS A 101 17.70 0.73 -2.77
N ASN A 102 18.58 0.22 -1.91
CA ASN A 102 19.40 0.97 -0.92
C ASN A 102 18.63 1.46 0.32
N GLY A 103 17.45 0.93 0.61
CA GLY A 103 16.69 1.32 1.79
C GLY A 103 16.18 2.76 1.70
N GLY A 104 15.85 3.25 0.50
CA GLY A 104 15.04 4.45 0.34
C GLY A 104 13.57 4.08 0.51
N ALA A 105 12.89 4.60 1.52
CA ALA A 105 11.44 4.40 1.62
C ALA A 105 10.75 5.13 0.45
N MET A 106 9.87 4.42 -0.27
CA MET A 106 8.91 5.09 -1.16
C MET A 106 7.89 5.86 -0.32
N ASN A 107 7.35 6.94 -0.90
CA ASN A 107 6.39 7.85 -0.27
C ASN A 107 5.07 7.22 0.21
N LYS A 108 4.82 5.92 -0.03
CA LYS A 108 3.50 5.33 0.21
C LYS A 108 3.49 4.30 1.32
N THR A 109 2.56 4.57 2.21
CA THR A 109 2.35 4.00 3.53
C THR A 109 0.86 3.66 3.60
N CYS A 110 0.51 2.38 3.81
CA CYS A 110 -0.86 2.04 4.20
C CYS A 110 -0.92 1.91 5.71
N ASP A 111 -1.55 2.88 6.38
CA ASP A 111 -1.83 2.84 7.81
C ASP A 111 -3.19 2.16 8.04
N PHE A 112 -3.17 1.03 8.77
CA PHE A 112 -4.37 0.25 9.07
C PHE A 112 -5.13 0.75 10.32
N GLY A 113 -4.67 1.84 10.94
CA GLY A 113 -5.27 2.49 12.11
C GLY A 113 -4.92 1.87 13.46
N ALA A 114 -5.35 2.53 14.55
CA ALA A 114 -5.03 2.19 15.95
C ALA A 114 -5.79 0.97 16.52
N GLY A 115 -6.32 0.09 15.67
CA GLY A 115 -6.97 -1.15 16.09
C GLY A 115 -6.00 -2.33 16.19
N LYS A 116 -6.42 -3.43 16.82
CA LYS A 116 -5.70 -4.70 16.68
C LYS A 116 -5.94 -5.25 15.28
N VAL A 117 -5.07 -4.88 14.36
CA VAL A 117 -5.03 -5.46 13.02
C VAL A 117 -4.34 -6.83 13.14
N LYS A 118 -5.15 -7.88 13.32
CA LYS A 118 -4.69 -9.26 13.21
C LYS A 118 -4.64 -9.62 11.73
N TRP A 119 -3.52 -9.30 11.11
CA TRP A 119 -3.02 -10.13 10.02
C TRP A 119 -2.50 -11.45 10.60
N ILE A 120 -2.72 -12.56 9.87
CA ILE A 120 -1.82 -13.71 9.90
C ILE A 120 -0.41 -13.11 9.73
N ASP A 121 0.57 -13.44 10.57
CA ASP A 121 1.87 -12.75 10.68
C ASP A 121 2.79 -12.82 9.43
N LYS A 122 2.22 -12.90 8.22
CA LYS A 122 2.88 -13.03 6.92
C LYS A 122 2.13 -12.28 5.83
N ILE A 123 2.89 -11.62 4.96
CA ILE A 123 2.45 -10.99 3.72
C ILE A 123 2.05 -12.08 2.73
N SER A 124 0.74 -12.33 2.61
CA SER A 124 0.17 -13.18 1.57
C SER A 124 -0.49 -12.28 0.53
N LEU A 125 0.10 -12.24 -0.66
CA LEU A 125 -0.41 -11.49 -1.81
C LEU A 125 -0.80 -12.49 -2.91
N ASN A 126 -1.98 -12.30 -3.49
CA ASN A 126 -2.42 -13.03 -4.66
C ASN A 126 -2.51 -12.08 -5.85
N GLU A 127 -1.94 -12.45 -6.99
CA GLU A 127 -2.12 -11.70 -8.23
C GLU A 127 -3.56 -11.83 -8.72
N ALA A 128 -4.13 -10.71 -9.15
CA ALA A 128 -5.45 -10.66 -9.76
C ALA A 128 -5.47 -9.62 -10.89
N GLU A 129 -6.52 -9.68 -11.71
CA GLU A 129 -6.83 -8.67 -12.71
C GLU A 129 -8.19 -8.08 -12.37
N ILE A 130 -8.22 -6.80 -11.99
CA ILE A 130 -9.44 -6.09 -11.62
C ILE A 130 -9.62 -4.93 -12.60
N TYR A 131 -10.75 -4.91 -13.31
CA TYR A 131 -11.06 -3.93 -14.35
C TYR A 131 -9.99 -3.79 -15.46
N GLY A 132 -9.24 -4.86 -15.74
CA GLY A 132 -8.16 -4.87 -16.74
C GLY A 132 -6.81 -4.40 -16.21
N GLU A 133 -6.69 -4.12 -14.91
CA GLU A 133 -5.45 -3.73 -14.25
C GLU A 133 -4.91 -4.90 -13.43
N LYS A 134 -3.60 -5.16 -13.54
CA LYS A 134 -2.91 -6.12 -12.67
C LYS A 134 -2.82 -5.51 -11.26
N VAL A 135 -3.31 -6.25 -10.28
CA VAL A 135 -3.29 -5.85 -8.88
C VAL A 135 -2.80 -6.99 -7.98
N PHE A 136 -2.39 -6.66 -6.76
CA PHE A 136 -2.05 -7.64 -5.73
C PHE A 136 -3.06 -7.58 -4.59
N LEU A 137 -3.79 -8.67 -4.38
CA LEU A 137 -4.81 -8.80 -3.36
C LEU A 137 -4.25 -9.32 -2.04
N PHE A 138 -4.75 -8.79 -0.95
CA PHE A 138 -4.39 -9.18 0.41
C PHE A 138 -5.56 -8.97 1.38
N SER A 139 -5.72 -9.84 2.39
CA SER A 139 -6.84 -9.76 3.34
C SER A 139 -6.48 -9.78 4.83
N PHE A 140 -7.14 -8.95 5.65
CA PHE A 140 -6.86 -8.83 7.09
C PHE A 140 -8.03 -8.81 8.01
N LYS A 141 -7.77 -9.19 9.27
CA LYS A 141 -8.73 -9.06 10.35
C LYS A 141 -8.45 -7.80 11.14
N PHE A 142 -9.41 -6.89 11.18
CA PHE A 142 -9.45 -5.77 12.09
C PHE A 142 -10.26 -6.12 13.34
N SER A 143 -9.75 -5.73 14.50
CA SER A 143 -10.49 -5.73 15.76
C SER A 143 -10.25 -4.40 16.45
N GLY A 144 -11.25 -3.52 16.36
CA GLY A 144 -11.22 -2.19 16.95
C GLY A 144 -11.70 -2.18 18.40
N GLU A 145 -11.32 -1.15 19.14
CA GLU A 145 -11.73 -0.96 20.54
C GLU A 145 -13.25 -0.71 20.67
N ASN A 146 -13.90 -0.17 19.64
CA ASN A 146 -15.34 0.12 19.59
C ASN A 146 -16.21 -1.12 19.29
N SER A 147 -15.76 -2.31 19.71
CA SER A 147 -16.50 -3.57 19.50
C SER A 147 -16.82 -3.91 18.03
N MET A 148 -16.01 -3.42 17.09
CA MET A 148 -16.07 -3.80 15.68
C MET A 148 -14.99 -4.84 15.37
N THR A 149 -15.41 -5.94 14.75
CA THR A 149 -14.52 -6.88 14.08
C THR A 149 -14.82 -6.87 12.60
N ALA A 150 -13.78 -6.95 11.77
CA ALA A 150 -13.96 -7.01 10.33
C ALA A 150 -12.86 -7.83 9.67
N ASP A 151 -13.23 -8.56 8.64
CA ASP A 151 -12.34 -9.11 7.64
C ASP A 151 -12.38 -8.17 6.43
N VAL A 152 -11.22 -7.77 5.93
CA VAL A 152 -11.06 -6.73 4.91
C VAL A 152 -10.22 -7.27 3.77
N LEU A 153 -10.76 -7.25 2.55
CA LEU A 153 -10.04 -7.50 1.31
C LEU A 153 -9.55 -6.17 0.73
N SER A 154 -8.28 -6.11 0.39
CA SER A 154 -7.63 -4.92 -0.17
C SER A 154 -6.79 -5.28 -1.38
N GLU A 155 -6.51 -4.29 -2.21
CA GLU A 155 -5.57 -4.37 -3.33
C GLU A 155 -4.42 -3.39 -3.15
N ILE A 156 -3.27 -3.75 -3.73
CA ILE A 156 -2.14 -2.87 -3.99
C ILE A 156 -2.06 -2.71 -5.51
N LYS A 157 -2.05 -1.46 -5.99
CA LYS A 157 -1.92 -1.15 -7.43
C LYS A 157 -0.97 0.00 -7.72
N LYS A 158 -0.40 0.00 -8.92
CA LYS A 158 0.42 1.11 -9.42
C LYS A 158 -0.45 2.27 -9.86
N THR A 159 -0.02 3.48 -9.51
CA THR A 159 -0.59 4.77 -9.90
C THR A 159 0.52 5.66 -10.47
N ALA A 160 0.14 6.82 -11.04
CA ALA A 160 1.10 7.81 -11.50
C ALA A 160 2.05 8.32 -10.39
N ASP A 161 1.60 8.31 -9.13
CA ASP A 161 2.33 8.81 -7.97
C ASP A 161 2.99 7.69 -7.13
N GLY A 162 3.16 6.49 -7.68
CA GLY A 162 3.68 5.30 -6.96
C GLY A 162 2.58 4.27 -6.69
N PHE A 163 2.58 3.57 -5.56
CA PHE A 163 1.65 2.47 -5.28
C PHE A 163 0.56 2.80 -4.25
N GLU A 164 -0.71 2.64 -4.59
CA GLU A 164 -1.80 2.84 -3.63
C GLU A 164 -2.38 1.53 -3.10
N VAL A 165 -2.96 1.63 -1.90
CA VAL A 165 -3.80 0.58 -1.33
C VAL A 165 -5.25 1.04 -1.40
N GLU A 166 -6.09 0.21 -2.02
CA GLU A 166 -7.53 0.39 -2.00
C GLU A 166 -8.16 -0.76 -1.20
N HIS A 167 -9.06 -0.41 -0.28
CA HIS A 167 -9.88 -1.40 0.41
C HIS A 167 -11.09 -1.71 -0.47
N LEU A 168 -11.23 -2.96 -0.89
CA LEU A 168 -12.25 -3.35 -1.86
C LEU A 168 -13.55 -3.77 -1.18
N LEU A 169 -13.44 -4.66 -0.20
CA LEU A 169 -14.58 -5.27 0.48
C LEU A 169 -14.28 -5.45 1.97
N SER A 170 -15.29 -5.34 2.81
CA SER A 170 -15.20 -5.76 4.21
C SER A 170 -16.48 -6.41 4.69
N HIS A 171 -16.36 -7.34 5.63
CA HIS A 171 -17.51 -7.88 6.34
C HIS A 171 -17.13 -8.14 7.79
N GLY A 172 -18.12 -8.19 8.68
CA GLY A 172 -17.85 -8.41 10.08
C GLY A 172 -19.01 -8.09 10.99
N THR A 173 -18.70 -7.77 12.24
CA THR A 173 -19.71 -7.43 13.24
C THR A 173 -19.38 -6.13 13.94
N ILE A 174 -20.42 -5.40 14.32
CA ILE A 174 -20.33 -4.23 15.18
C ILE A 174 -21.30 -4.37 16.34
N THR A 175 -20.84 -4.09 17.55
CA THR A 175 -21.69 -4.06 18.74
C THR A 175 -21.96 -2.62 19.17
N TYR A 176 -23.24 -2.29 19.30
CA TYR A 176 -23.71 -1.01 19.81
C TYR A 176 -24.10 -1.19 21.27
N SER A 177 -23.20 -0.83 22.18
CA SER A 177 -23.41 -0.92 23.63
C SER A 177 -24.15 0.28 24.23
N ASP A 178 -24.06 1.44 23.57
CA ASP A 178 -24.43 2.74 24.15
C ASP A 178 -25.80 3.22 23.64
N VAL A 179 -26.71 2.29 23.34
CA VAL A 179 -28.09 2.54 22.92
C VAL A 179 -29.08 1.93 23.91
N SER A 180 -30.36 2.34 23.83
CA SER A 180 -31.39 1.92 24.80
C SER A 180 -31.55 0.41 24.91
N GLU A 181 -31.37 -0.31 23.80
CA GLU A 181 -31.34 -1.77 23.74
C GLU A 181 -30.08 -2.20 22.97
N PRO A 182 -29.00 -2.59 23.66
CA PRO A 182 -27.75 -2.98 23.03
C PRO A 182 -27.93 -4.15 22.06
N PHE A 183 -27.24 -4.11 20.92
CA PHE A 183 -27.29 -5.16 19.93
C PHE A 183 -25.98 -5.29 19.15
N THR A 184 -25.81 -6.45 18.52
CA THR A 184 -24.72 -6.71 17.57
C THR A 184 -25.32 -6.88 16.19
N LYS A 185 -24.73 -6.20 15.19
CA LYS A 185 -25.14 -6.29 13.78
C LYS A 185 -24.00 -6.87 12.95
N GLU A 186 -24.33 -7.79 12.06
CA GLU A 186 -23.45 -8.23 10.97
C GLU A 186 -23.54 -7.24 9.80
N PHE A 187 -22.42 -6.98 9.12
CA PHE A 187 -22.37 -6.12 7.95
C PHE A 187 -21.51 -6.72 6.83
N TYR A 188 -21.80 -6.29 5.60
CA TYR A 188 -21.03 -6.54 4.38
C TYR A 188 -20.94 -5.21 3.64
N ARG A 189 -19.77 -4.78 3.17
CA ARG A 189 -19.55 -3.44 2.60
C ARG A 189 -18.60 -3.47 1.41
N LYS A 190 -18.78 -2.50 0.51
CA LYS A 190 -17.72 -2.04 -0.41
C LYS A 190 -16.83 -1.07 0.34
N GLY A 191 -15.52 -1.30 0.30
CA GLY A 191 -14.57 -0.52 1.08
C GLY A 191 -14.46 -0.94 2.54
N TRP A 192 -13.68 -0.16 3.28
CA TRP A 192 -13.41 -0.36 4.70
C TRP A 192 -13.22 0.98 5.41
N SER A 193 -13.74 1.06 6.64
CA SER A 193 -13.50 2.17 7.56
C SER A 193 -13.36 1.63 8.98
N LYS A 194 -12.35 2.12 9.70
CA LYS A 194 -12.16 1.83 11.13
C LYS A 194 -13.24 2.44 12.03
N TYR A 195 -13.96 3.44 11.52
CA TYR A 195 -15.09 4.06 12.20
C TYR A 195 -16.38 3.50 11.65
N ASP A 196 -17.34 3.25 12.54
CA ASP A 196 -18.70 2.96 12.09
C ASP A 196 -19.27 4.15 11.31
N ILE A 197 -20.04 3.84 10.29
CA ILE A 197 -20.66 4.81 9.38
C ILE A 197 -22.11 5.12 9.78
N GLY A 198 -22.58 4.61 10.92
CA GLY A 198 -23.80 5.03 11.62
C GLY A 198 -24.93 3.99 11.61
N MET A 199 -25.93 4.23 12.45
CA MET A 199 -27.17 3.43 12.56
C MET A 199 -28.24 3.82 11.52
N ASP A 200 -28.24 5.08 11.11
CA ASP A 200 -29.29 5.67 10.28
C ASP A 200 -28.80 5.82 8.83
N GLY A 201 -28.95 4.77 8.04
CA GLY A 201 -28.86 4.87 6.59
C GLY A 201 -28.10 3.73 5.94
N ASP A 202 -28.65 3.27 4.82
CA ASP A 202 -28.17 2.24 3.88
C ASP A 202 -26.86 2.63 3.16
N PHE A 203 -26.05 3.49 3.75
CA PHE A 203 -24.91 4.11 3.09
C PHE A 203 -23.68 3.21 3.20
N GLY A 204 -23.68 2.15 2.40
CA GLY A 204 -22.47 1.39 2.06
C GLY A 204 -22.50 -0.08 2.44
N ASP A 205 -23.48 -0.51 3.23
CA ASP A 205 -23.76 -1.94 3.40
C ASP A 205 -24.32 -2.48 2.08
N ILE A 206 -23.77 -3.59 1.61
CA ILE A 206 -24.29 -4.37 0.49
C ILE A 206 -24.93 -5.65 1.02
N SER A 207 -25.75 -6.30 0.19
CA SER A 207 -26.23 -7.64 0.54
C SER A 207 -25.08 -8.64 0.61
N LYS A 208 -25.25 -9.72 1.39
CA LYS A 208 -24.31 -10.84 1.41
C LYS A 208 -24.10 -11.42 0.01
N ASP A 209 -25.18 -11.62 -0.76
CA ASP A 209 -25.09 -12.16 -2.11
C ASP A 209 -24.28 -11.25 -3.05
N GLU A 210 -24.45 -9.93 -2.92
CA GLU A 210 -23.64 -8.96 -3.67
C GLU A 210 -22.17 -8.99 -3.23
N PHE A 211 -21.91 -9.13 -1.92
CA PHE A 211 -20.55 -9.28 -1.40
C PHE A 211 -19.88 -10.53 -1.96
N GLU A 212 -20.55 -11.69 -1.92
CA GLU A 212 -20.01 -12.96 -2.40
C GLU A 212 -19.75 -12.92 -3.91
N MET A 213 -20.65 -12.29 -4.68
CA MET A 213 -20.47 -12.06 -6.11
C MET A 213 -19.23 -11.20 -6.39
N LEU A 214 -19.06 -10.07 -5.68
CA LEU A 214 -17.90 -9.19 -5.85
C LEU A 214 -16.60 -9.86 -5.40
N TYR A 215 -16.64 -10.59 -4.29
CA TYR A 215 -15.48 -11.34 -3.79
C TYR A 215 -15.01 -12.31 -4.86
N LYS A 216 -15.91 -13.13 -5.42
CA LYS A 216 -15.58 -14.05 -6.52
C LYS A 216 -15.08 -13.34 -7.76
N MET A 217 -15.64 -12.18 -8.09
CA MET A 217 -15.19 -11.37 -9.22
C MET A 217 -13.74 -10.88 -9.02
N TYR A 218 -13.37 -10.48 -7.80
CA TYR A 218 -12.03 -9.98 -7.50
C TYR A 218 -11.00 -11.10 -7.31
N THR A 219 -11.34 -12.17 -6.57
CA THR A 219 -10.39 -13.22 -6.19
C THR A 219 -10.39 -14.43 -7.11
N GLY A 220 -11.41 -14.57 -7.96
CA GLY A 220 -11.66 -15.78 -8.74
C GLY A 220 -12.15 -16.98 -7.92
N THR A 221 -12.42 -16.80 -6.62
CA THR A 221 -12.78 -17.88 -5.69
C THR A 221 -14.09 -17.60 -4.97
N ASP A 222 -14.85 -18.65 -4.62
CA ASP A 222 -16.03 -18.49 -3.77
C ASP A 222 -15.61 -18.06 -2.36
N TYR A 223 -16.37 -17.15 -1.77
CA TYR A 223 -16.14 -16.70 -0.41
C TYR A 223 -16.51 -17.80 0.59
N SER A 224 -15.56 -18.22 1.43
CA SER A 224 -15.75 -19.33 2.38
C SER A 224 -15.79 -18.90 3.85
N GLY A 225 -15.75 -17.61 4.16
CA GLY A 225 -15.33 -17.14 5.47
C GLY A 225 -13.80 -17.16 5.61
N ILE A 226 -13.21 -16.08 6.12
CA ILE A 226 -11.78 -15.99 6.47
C ILE A 226 -11.58 -16.48 7.91
#